data_AF-A0A918NZ71-F1
#
_entry.id   AF-A0A918NZ71-F1
#
_cell.length_a   1.000
_cell.length_b   1.000
_cell.length_c   1.000
_cell.angle_alpha   90.00
_cell.angle_beta   90.00
_cell.angle_gamma   90.00
#
_symmetry.space_group_name_H-M   'P 1'
#
loop_
_entity.id
_entity.type
_entity.pdbx_description
1 polymer ?
#
loop_
_entity_poly.entity_id
_entity_poly.type
_entity_poly.pdbx_seq_one_letter_code
_entity_poly.pdbx_strand_id
1 'polypeptide(L)'
;MRMARTILAVSAGALAPALLLAIPSFAATTPPTATVISVASDTGSPYDEMDADDLRMAILRILTGPDSGKRVTRQADRLLSSGTVEEMRAWLETGYRLARAEDDSVAIARLLADPDSGKAVVREANRVLDDGSPETLRAFLETGLRLARAEDDSVAIARMLADPGISDALRAAANAALDDGTPEALRHFLEVGRYEVGG
;
A
#
# COMPACT_ATOMS: atom_id res chain seq x y z
N MET A 1 -8.98 -49.44 -25.16
CA MET A 1 -9.74 -48.40 -25.88
C MET A 1 -8.76 -47.25 -26.18
N ARG A 2 -8.00 -47.32 -27.28
CA ARG A 2 -8.24 -46.73 -28.62
C ARG A 2 -8.49 -45.21 -28.62
N MET A 3 -7.46 -44.46 -29.08
CA MET A 3 -7.45 -43.36 -30.09
C MET A 3 -8.28 -42.09 -29.75
N ALA A 4 -8.01 -40.85 -30.18
CA ALA A 4 -6.99 -40.12 -30.95
C ALA A 4 -7.40 -38.62 -30.78
N ARG A 5 -6.49 -37.67 -30.52
CA ARG A 5 -5.93 -36.70 -31.49
C ARG A 5 -6.92 -35.70 -32.14
N THR A 6 -6.62 -34.41 -31.93
CA THR A 6 -6.52 -33.29 -32.92
C THR A 6 -7.70 -32.30 -33.22
N ILE A 7 -7.34 -31.01 -33.10
CA ILE A 7 -7.64 -29.74 -33.86
C ILE A 7 -8.98 -28.98 -33.84
N LEU A 8 -8.82 -27.66 -33.63
CA LEU A 8 -9.17 -26.50 -34.49
C LEU A 8 -10.42 -25.66 -34.16
N ALA A 9 -10.18 -24.33 -34.25
CA ALA A 9 -11.05 -23.26 -34.80
C ALA A 9 -12.28 -22.86 -33.96
N VAL A 10 -12.86 -21.66 -34.03
CA VAL A 10 -12.66 -20.34 -34.66
C VAL A 10 -13.87 -19.50 -34.18
N SER A 11 -13.84 -18.17 -34.32
CA SER A 11 -14.97 -17.21 -34.36
C SER A 11 -15.72 -16.93 -33.03
N ALA A 12 -15.73 -15.70 -32.52
CA ALA A 12 -16.41 -14.47 -32.96
C ALA A 12 -17.88 -14.36 -32.50
N GLY A 13 -18.21 -13.24 -31.83
CA GLY A 13 -19.55 -12.77 -31.45
C GLY A 13 -19.41 -11.62 -30.44
N ALA A 14 -19.30 -10.35 -30.85
CA ALA A 14 -20.37 -9.43 -31.27
C ALA A 14 -21.39 -9.12 -30.17
N LEU A 15 -21.43 -7.86 -29.68
CA LEU A 15 -22.65 -7.06 -29.44
C LEU A 15 -22.35 -5.79 -28.62
N ALA A 16 -22.34 -4.62 -29.26
CA ALA A 16 -22.86 -3.38 -28.69
C ALA A 16 -23.13 -2.36 -29.82
N PRO A 17 -24.16 -1.51 -29.70
CA PRO A 17 -24.94 -0.97 -30.82
C PRO A 17 -24.32 0.29 -31.46
N ALA A 18 -24.39 0.35 -32.79
CA ALA A 18 -24.06 1.53 -33.57
C ALA A 18 -25.17 2.59 -33.47
N LEU A 19 -24.85 3.75 -32.88
CA LEU A 19 -25.61 4.97 -33.09
C LEU A 19 -25.33 5.47 -34.52
N LEU A 20 -26.38 5.46 -35.34
CA LEU A 20 -26.40 6.05 -36.68
C LEU A 20 -26.44 7.58 -36.55
N LEU A 21 -25.30 8.25 -36.74
CA LEU A 21 -25.23 9.69 -36.94
C LEU A 21 -24.71 9.95 -38.36
N ALA A 22 -25.59 10.46 -39.20
CA ALA A 22 -25.33 10.84 -40.58
C ALA A 22 -24.29 11.97 -40.66
N ILE A 23 -23.27 11.77 -41.49
CA ILE A 23 -22.29 12.80 -41.86
C ILE A 23 -22.28 12.94 -43.39
N PRO A 24 -22.29 14.16 -43.94
CA PRO A 24 -22.20 14.39 -45.38
C PRO A 24 -20.83 13.96 -45.92
N SER A 25 -20.88 13.33 -47.09
CA SER A 25 -19.72 12.81 -47.83
C SER A 25 -18.89 13.96 -48.39
N PHE A 26 -17.64 14.12 -47.92
CA PHE A 26 -16.65 14.99 -48.55
C PHE A 26 -15.72 14.15 -49.42
N ALA A 27 -15.56 14.59 -50.67
CA ALA A 27 -14.71 13.98 -51.68
C ALA A 27 -13.23 14.01 -51.26
N ALA A 28 -12.56 12.89 -51.51
CA ALA A 28 -11.20 12.59 -51.13
C ALA A 28 -10.17 13.59 -51.68
N THR A 29 -9.34 14.13 -50.79
CA THR A 29 -7.98 14.55 -51.10
C THR A 29 -7.05 13.58 -50.35
N THR A 30 -6.18 12.91 -51.09
CA THR A 30 -5.16 11.98 -50.57
C THR A 30 -4.26 12.68 -49.56
N PRO A 31 -4.22 12.26 -48.29
CA PRO A 31 -3.21 12.74 -47.36
C PRO A 31 -1.85 12.06 -47.66
N PRO A 32 -0.72 12.74 -47.40
CA PRO A 32 0.58 12.12 -47.49
C PRO A 32 0.68 10.97 -46.47
N THR A 33 1.40 9.92 -46.83
CA THR A 33 1.73 8.80 -45.94
C THR A 33 2.48 9.34 -44.73
N ALA A 34 1.78 9.54 -43.62
CA ALA A 34 2.42 9.88 -42.35
C ALA A 34 3.18 8.62 -41.89
N THR A 35 4.50 8.67 -42.02
CA THR A 35 5.39 7.71 -41.36
C THR A 35 5.13 7.80 -39.86
N VAL A 36 4.40 6.82 -39.34
CA VAL A 36 4.19 6.70 -37.90
C VAL A 36 5.52 6.27 -37.30
N ILE A 37 6.28 7.23 -36.79
CA ILE A 37 7.44 6.93 -35.95
C ILE A 37 6.85 6.39 -34.64
N SER A 38 6.80 5.07 -34.53
CA SER A 38 6.57 4.42 -33.24
C SER A 38 7.80 4.72 -32.39
N VAL A 39 7.75 5.79 -31.59
CA VAL A 39 8.65 5.92 -30.44
C VAL A 39 8.23 4.81 -29.49
N ALA A 40 8.96 3.69 -29.55
CA ALA A 40 8.98 2.75 -28.45
C ALA A 40 9.47 3.55 -27.25
N SER A 41 8.60 3.74 -26.26
CA SER A 41 9.03 4.24 -24.96
C SER A 41 10.07 3.24 -24.46
N ASP A 42 11.32 3.68 -24.38
CA ASP A 42 12.35 2.96 -23.64
C ASP A 42 12.00 3.09 -22.15
N THR A 43 11.06 2.26 -21.69
CA THR A 43 10.76 2.09 -20.26
C THR A 43 11.79 1.13 -19.66
N GLY A 44 13.08 1.47 -19.81
CA GLY A 44 14.15 0.84 -19.05
C GLY A 44 13.96 1.09 -17.56
N SER A 45 14.35 0.11 -16.75
CA SER A 45 14.44 0.28 -15.30
C SER A 45 15.51 1.33 -15.00
N PRO A 46 15.32 2.21 -13.99
CA PRO A 46 16.34 3.18 -13.61
C PRO A 46 17.66 2.52 -13.14
N TYR A 47 17.63 1.21 -12.86
CA TYR A 47 18.78 0.42 -12.46
C TYR A 47 19.53 -0.23 -13.63
N ASP A 48 18.98 -0.21 -14.85
CA ASP A 48 19.60 -0.83 -16.04
C ASP A 48 20.93 -0.16 -16.40
N GLU A 49 20.99 1.17 -16.29
CA GLU A 49 22.18 1.97 -16.62
C GLU A 49 23.18 2.07 -15.47
N MET A 50 22.82 1.66 -14.25
CA MET A 50 23.68 1.77 -13.08
C MET A 50 24.82 0.75 -13.11
N ASP A 51 26.02 1.22 -12.79
CA ASP A 51 27.18 0.36 -12.61
C ASP A 51 27.14 -0.35 -11.24
N ALA A 52 28.14 -1.21 -11.00
CA ALA A 52 28.20 -2.01 -9.79
C ALA A 52 28.26 -1.17 -8.50
N ASP A 53 28.95 -0.02 -8.54
CA ASP A 53 29.13 0.81 -7.35
C ASP A 53 27.87 1.65 -7.08
N ASP A 54 27.22 2.16 -8.11
CA ASP A 54 25.92 2.83 -8.00
C ASP A 54 24.84 1.90 -7.43
N LEU A 55 24.78 0.64 -7.90
CA LEU A 55 23.85 -0.36 -7.37
C LEU A 55 24.13 -0.67 -5.89
N ARG A 56 25.41 -0.82 -5.50
CA ARG A 56 25.78 -0.99 -4.08
C ARG A 56 25.34 0.20 -3.24
N MET A 57 25.52 1.42 -3.75
CA MET A 57 25.10 2.64 -3.06
C MET A 57 23.57 2.73 -2.94
N ALA A 58 22.82 2.29 -3.94
CA ALA A 58 21.36 2.20 -3.87
C ALA A 58 20.91 1.22 -2.79
N ILE A 59 21.52 0.03 -2.72
CA ILE A 59 21.24 -0.97 -1.67
C ILE A 59 21.60 -0.44 -0.27
N LEU A 60 22.76 0.22 -0.12
CA LEU A 60 23.17 0.83 1.14
C LEU A 60 22.20 1.92 1.60
N ARG A 61 21.70 2.75 0.68
CA ARG A 61 20.71 3.78 1.01
C ARG A 61 19.42 3.16 1.54
N ILE A 62 18.96 2.07 0.93
CA ILE A 62 17.83 1.29 1.44
C ILE A 62 18.11 0.79 2.86
N LEU A 63 19.26 0.17 3.10
CA LEU A 63 19.66 -0.36 4.41
C LEU A 63 19.65 0.70 5.52
N THR A 64 20.09 1.92 5.20
CA THR A 64 20.10 3.04 6.17
C THR A 64 18.72 3.67 6.41
N GLY A 65 17.72 3.30 5.60
CA GLY A 65 16.35 3.81 5.74
C GLY A 65 15.66 3.25 7.00
N PRO A 66 14.72 4.02 7.60
CA PRO A 66 13.99 3.58 8.80
C PRO A 66 13.09 2.36 8.55
N ASP A 67 12.71 2.11 7.30
CA ASP A 67 11.82 1.01 6.88
C ASP A 67 12.55 -0.31 6.60
N SER A 68 13.86 -0.41 6.88
CA SER A 68 14.63 -1.63 6.63
C SER A 68 14.38 -2.68 7.70
N GLY A 69 13.47 -3.62 7.38
CA GLY A 69 13.19 -4.77 8.21
C GLY A 69 14.23 -5.89 8.06
N LYS A 70 14.03 -6.96 8.84
CA LYS A 70 15.01 -8.05 8.96
C LYS A 70 15.22 -8.79 7.64
N ARG A 71 14.19 -8.93 6.81
CA ARG A 71 14.28 -9.64 5.53
C ARG A 71 15.04 -8.80 4.51
N VAL A 72 14.72 -7.51 4.40
CA VAL A 72 15.44 -6.54 3.58
C VAL A 72 16.92 -6.56 3.95
N THR A 73 17.26 -6.41 5.25
CA THR A 73 18.65 -6.40 5.70
C THR A 73 19.41 -7.66 5.32
N ARG A 74 18.84 -8.84 5.59
CA ARG A 74 19.49 -10.12 5.24
C ARG A 74 19.74 -10.29 3.74
N GLN A 75 18.83 -9.81 2.88
CA GLN A 75 19.00 -9.92 1.43
C GLN A 75 20.04 -8.90 0.94
N ALA A 76 19.96 -7.67 1.41
CA ALA A 76 20.92 -6.61 1.08
C ALA A 76 22.35 -6.97 1.51
N ASP A 77 22.56 -7.46 2.73
CA ASP A 77 23.89 -7.85 3.22
C ASP A 77 24.53 -8.95 2.36
N ARG A 78 23.72 -9.92 1.91
CA ARG A 78 24.17 -10.97 0.98
C ARG A 78 24.62 -10.37 -0.34
N LEU A 79 23.81 -9.49 -0.92
CA LEU A 79 24.12 -8.85 -2.19
C LEU A 79 25.39 -8.00 -2.10
N LEU A 80 25.54 -7.23 -1.02
CA LEU A 80 26.73 -6.41 -0.80
C LEU A 80 28.01 -7.24 -0.58
N SER A 81 27.88 -8.42 0.03
CA SER A 81 29.03 -9.28 0.33
C SER A 81 29.50 -10.10 -0.88
N SER A 82 28.57 -10.63 -1.69
CA SER A 82 28.90 -11.58 -2.74
C SER A 82 27.97 -11.55 -3.95
N GLY A 83 27.11 -10.54 -4.09
CA GLY A 83 26.15 -10.44 -5.18
C GLY A 83 26.77 -9.98 -6.50
N THR A 84 26.23 -10.47 -7.61
CA THR A 84 26.57 -9.95 -8.95
C THR A 84 25.80 -8.67 -9.27
N VAL A 85 26.22 -7.94 -10.30
CA VAL A 85 25.54 -6.73 -10.80
C VAL A 85 24.10 -7.04 -11.17
N GLU A 86 23.88 -8.16 -11.85
CA GLU A 86 22.57 -8.63 -12.28
C GLU A 86 21.66 -8.98 -11.10
N GLU A 87 22.22 -9.62 -10.06
CA GLU A 87 21.47 -9.93 -8.84
C GLU A 87 21.09 -8.67 -8.06
N MET A 88 22.00 -7.70 -7.95
CA MET A 88 21.74 -6.41 -7.33
C MET A 88 20.62 -5.65 -8.07
N ARG A 89 20.69 -5.61 -9.40
CA ARG A 89 19.67 -4.98 -10.24
C ARG A 89 18.31 -5.64 -10.09
N ALA A 90 18.25 -6.97 -10.26
CA ALA A 90 17.00 -7.73 -10.14
C ALA A 90 16.35 -7.54 -8.75
N TRP A 91 17.18 -7.47 -7.70
CA TRP A 91 16.69 -7.18 -6.37
C TRP A 91 16.13 -5.76 -6.24
N LEU A 92 16.83 -4.74 -6.72
CA LEU A 92 16.34 -3.35 -6.67
C LEU A 92 15.03 -3.16 -7.45
N GLU A 93 14.85 -3.88 -8.56
CA GLU A 93 13.64 -3.82 -9.39
C GLU A 93 12.42 -4.50 -8.77
N THR A 94 12.64 -5.68 -8.18
CA THR A 94 11.54 -6.56 -7.76
C THR A 94 11.75 -7.15 -6.38
N GLY A 95 12.93 -7.69 -6.09
CA GLY A 95 13.22 -8.40 -4.85
C GLY A 95 13.03 -7.53 -3.59
N TYR A 96 13.37 -6.25 -3.67
CA TYR A 96 13.25 -5.30 -2.57
C TYR A 96 11.79 -5.15 -2.12
N ARG A 97 10.88 -4.97 -3.08
CA ARG A 97 9.44 -4.82 -2.80
C ARG A 97 8.88 -6.04 -2.08
N LEU A 98 9.29 -7.24 -2.50
CA LEU A 98 8.88 -8.50 -1.88
C LEU A 98 9.48 -8.68 -0.48
N ALA A 99 10.76 -8.39 -0.32
CA ALA A 99 11.43 -8.45 0.98
C ALA A 99 10.79 -7.48 1.99
N ARG A 100 10.46 -6.27 1.53
CA ARG A 100 9.75 -5.25 2.31
C ARG A 100 8.33 -5.71 2.68
N ALA A 101 7.59 -6.31 1.75
CA ALA A 101 6.27 -6.86 2.04
C ALA A 101 6.29 -7.98 3.10
N GLU A 102 7.30 -8.87 3.04
CA GLU A 102 7.51 -9.86 4.11
C GLU A 102 7.75 -9.18 5.47
N ASP A 103 8.60 -8.15 5.50
CA ASP A 103 8.84 -7.39 6.74
C ASP A 103 7.58 -6.66 7.25
N ASP A 104 6.78 -6.09 6.35
CA ASP A 104 5.53 -5.41 6.65
C ASP A 104 4.48 -6.37 7.21
N SER A 105 4.31 -7.54 6.58
CA SER A 105 3.39 -8.58 7.08
C SER A 105 3.78 -9.04 8.49
N VAL A 106 5.08 -9.15 8.78
CA VAL A 106 5.58 -9.49 10.12
C VAL A 106 5.32 -8.36 11.11
N ALA A 107 5.45 -7.10 10.71
CA ALA A 107 5.13 -5.96 11.56
C ALA A 107 3.64 -5.94 11.92
N ILE A 108 2.76 -6.20 10.96
CA ILE A 108 1.31 -6.28 11.17
C ILE A 108 0.93 -7.51 12.02
N ALA A 109 1.57 -8.65 11.81
CA ALA A 109 1.35 -9.84 12.65
C ALA A 109 1.78 -9.59 14.11
N ARG A 110 2.86 -8.84 14.35
CA ARG A 110 3.25 -8.43 15.71
C ARG A 110 2.24 -7.48 16.34
N LEU A 111 1.67 -6.56 15.55
CA LEU A 111 0.58 -5.70 16.01
C LEU A 111 -0.63 -6.54 16.42
N LEU A 112 -1.01 -7.56 15.67
CA LEU A 112 -2.10 -8.48 16.04
C LEU A 112 -1.79 -9.33 17.28
N ALA A 113 -0.51 -9.59 17.56
CA ALA A 113 -0.09 -10.30 18.77
C ALA A 113 -0.08 -9.39 20.02
N ASP A 114 -0.18 -8.07 19.84
CA ASP A 114 -0.31 -7.13 20.94
C ASP A 114 -1.72 -7.21 21.54
N PRO A 115 -1.88 -7.59 22.82
CA PRO A 115 -3.18 -7.68 23.46
C PRO A 115 -3.90 -6.32 23.58
N ASP A 116 -3.17 -5.20 23.48
CA ASP A 116 -3.74 -3.86 23.57
C ASP A 116 -4.27 -3.36 22.21
N SER A 117 -4.15 -4.17 21.15
CA SER A 117 -4.72 -3.83 19.84
C SER A 117 -6.25 -3.75 19.88
N GLY A 118 -6.76 -2.58 19.51
CA GLY A 118 -8.19 -2.32 19.43
C GLY A 118 -8.90 -3.07 18.30
N LYS A 119 -10.24 -3.05 18.33
CA LYS A 119 -11.07 -3.86 17.42
C LYS A 119 -10.95 -3.41 15.97
N ALA A 120 -10.89 -2.10 15.73
CA ALA A 120 -10.72 -1.55 14.39
C ALA A 120 -9.33 -1.88 13.85
N VAL A 121 -8.30 -1.73 14.68
CA VAL A 121 -6.92 -2.13 14.33
C VAL A 121 -6.86 -3.60 13.94
N VAL A 122 -7.43 -4.50 14.75
CA VAL A 122 -7.45 -5.94 14.46
C VAL A 122 -8.20 -6.25 13.16
N ARG A 123 -9.35 -5.62 12.94
CA ARG A 123 -10.16 -5.81 11.73
C ARG A 123 -9.39 -5.41 10.48
N GLU A 124 -8.81 -4.21 10.46
CA GLU A 124 -8.08 -3.72 9.28
C GLU A 124 -6.76 -4.46 9.05
N ALA A 125 -6.05 -4.82 10.12
CA ALA A 125 -4.83 -5.62 10.04
C ALA A 125 -5.08 -7.00 9.42
N ASN A 126 -6.13 -7.71 9.84
CA ASN A 126 -6.50 -8.99 9.21
C ASN A 126 -6.87 -8.80 7.74
N ARG A 127 -7.65 -7.77 7.41
CA ARG A 127 -8.04 -7.48 6.02
C ARG A 127 -6.82 -7.31 5.09
N VAL A 128 -5.80 -6.57 5.51
CA VAL A 128 -4.61 -6.35 4.66
C VAL A 128 -3.67 -7.55 4.64
N LEU A 129 -3.64 -8.36 5.69
CA LEU A 129 -2.91 -9.63 5.68
C LEU A 129 -3.57 -10.67 4.76
N ASP A 130 -4.91 -10.70 4.73
CA ASP A 130 -5.67 -11.59 3.83
C ASP A 130 -5.48 -11.20 2.35
N ASP A 131 -5.38 -9.89 2.06
CA ASP A 131 -5.04 -9.38 0.72
C ASP A 131 -3.57 -9.69 0.36
N GLY A 132 -2.66 -9.45 1.28
CA GLY A 132 -1.24 -9.83 1.18
C GLY A 132 -0.43 -9.07 0.12
N SER A 133 -1.00 -8.07 -0.56
CA SER A 133 -0.24 -7.29 -1.54
C SER A 133 0.76 -6.34 -0.86
N PRO A 134 1.97 -6.16 -1.42
CA PRO A 134 2.95 -5.21 -0.90
C PRO A 134 2.37 -3.80 -0.69
N GLU A 135 1.50 -3.37 -1.59
CA GLU A 135 0.90 -2.04 -1.59
C GLU A 135 -0.09 -1.85 -0.45
N THR A 136 -0.95 -2.85 -0.16
CA THR A 136 -1.95 -2.73 0.92
C THR A 136 -1.30 -2.86 2.29
N LEU A 137 -0.31 -3.75 2.45
CA LEU A 137 0.46 -3.88 3.68
C LEU A 137 1.17 -2.56 4.01
N ARG A 138 1.83 -1.96 3.02
CA ARG A 138 2.54 -0.70 3.18
C ARG A 138 1.59 0.46 3.48
N ALA A 139 0.50 0.59 2.73
CA ALA A 139 -0.49 1.65 2.94
C ALA A 139 -1.13 1.58 4.34
N PHE A 140 -1.36 0.37 4.86
CA PHE A 140 -1.85 0.19 6.22
C PHE A 140 -0.85 0.70 7.25
N LEU A 141 0.42 0.32 7.15
CA LEU A 141 1.43 0.76 8.12
C LEU A 141 1.67 2.28 8.07
N GLU A 142 1.62 2.90 6.88
CA GLU A 142 1.85 4.33 6.72
C GLU A 142 0.66 5.19 7.18
N THR A 143 -0.57 4.73 6.92
CA THR A 143 -1.77 5.56 7.12
C THR A 143 -2.93 4.81 7.77
N GLY A 144 -3.21 3.59 7.34
CA GLY A 144 -4.38 2.81 7.79
C GLY A 144 -4.38 2.52 9.29
N LEU A 145 -3.21 2.22 9.87
CA LEU A 145 -3.04 1.94 11.30
C LEU A 145 -3.45 3.16 12.15
N ARG A 146 -3.06 4.35 11.74
CA ARG A 146 -3.41 5.60 12.44
C ARG A 146 -4.92 5.83 12.42
N LEU A 147 -5.57 5.59 11.28
CA LEU A 147 -7.02 5.72 11.14
C LEU A 147 -7.78 4.67 11.95
N ALA A 148 -7.33 3.42 11.92
CA ALA A 148 -7.93 2.35 12.72
C ALA A 148 -7.80 2.62 14.22
N ARG A 149 -6.65 3.14 14.68
CA ARG A 149 -6.47 3.59 16.07
C ARG A 149 -7.42 4.73 16.43
N ALA A 150 -7.63 5.68 15.53
CA ALA A 150 -8.57 6.78 15.77
C ALA A 150 -10.01 6.28 15.93
N GLU A 151 -10.43 5.28 15.16
CA GLU A 151 -11.73 4.62 15.35
C GLU A 151 -11.81 4.00 16.75
N ASP A 152 -10.81 3.20 17.14
CA ASP A 152 -10.77 2.60 18.47
C ASP A 152 -10.77 3.65 19.60
N ASP A 153 -10.08 4.77 19.40
CA ASP A 153 -10.02 5.90 20.34
C ASP A 153 -11.37 6.59 20.47
N SER A 154 -12.04 6.88 19.36
CA SER A 154 -13.38 7.47 19.35
C SER A 154 -14.38 6.59 20.13
N VAL A 155 -14.28 5.27 19.98
CA VAL A 155 -15.12 4.30 20.70
C VAL A 155 -14.76 4.28 22.19
N ALA A 156 -13.48 4.39 22.55
CA ALA A 156 -13.07 4.49 23.95
C ALA A 156 -13.63 5.76 24.61
N ILE A 157 -13.57 6.91 23.93
CA ILE A 157 -14.12 8.18 24.42
C ILE A 157 -15.65 8.09 24.55
N ALA A 158 -16.33 7.52 23.57
CA ALA A 158 -17.78 7.31 23.64
C ALA A 158 -18.19 6.43 24.84
N ARG A 159 -17.38 5.41 25.19
CA ARG A 159 -17.61 4.60 26.39
C ARG A 159 -17.41 5.40 27.68
N MET A 160 -16.43 6.30 27.73
CA MET A 160 -16.25 7.20 28.88
C MET A 160 -17.47 8.11 29.06
N LEU A 161 -18.01 8.66 27.97
CA LEU A 161 -19.21 9.52 28.01
C LEU A 161 -20.47 8.79 28.51
N ALA A 162 -20.51 7.46 28.37
CA ALA A 162 -21.59 6.61 28.86
C ALA A 162 -21.48 6.30 30.37
N ASP A 163 -20.36 6.62 31.02
CA ASP A 163 -20.22 6.49 32.47
C ASP A 163 -21.13 7.52 33.17
N PRO A 164 -22.09 7.09 34.02
CA PRO A 164 -22.94 8.02 34.77
C PRO A 164 -22.17 8.87 35.79
N GLY A 165 -20.96 8.47 36.18
CA GLY A 165 -20.11 9.17 37.14
C GLY A 165 -19.12 10.18 36.54
N ILE A 166 -19.11 10.36 35.21
CA ILE A 166 -18.22 11.32 34.54
C ILE A 166 -18.53 12.76 34.99
N SER A 167 -17.48 13.53 35.31
CA SER A 167 -17.64 14.95 35.65
C SER A 167 -18.05 15.78 34.44
N ASP A 168 -18.73 16.90 34.67
CA ASP A 168 -19.14 17.81 33.59
C ASP A 168 -17.95 18.32 32.77
N ALA A 169 -16.84 18.62 33.46
CA ALA A 169 -15.62 19.08 32.81
C ALA A 169 -15.01 17.98 31.92
N LEU A 170 -14.93 16.74 32.40
CA LEU A 170 -14.41 15.62 31.62
C LEU A 170 -15.33 15.28 30.44
N ARG A 171 -16.65 15.40 30.63
CA ARG A 171 -17.66 15.25 29.57
C ARG A 171 -17.49 16.30 28.48
N ALA A 172 -17.28 17.57 28.85
CA ALA A 172 -17.05 18.65 27.90
C ALA A 172 -15.77 18.42 27.09
N ALA A 173 -14.68 18.03 27.73
CA ALA A 173 -13.41 17.73 27.06
C ALA A 173 -13.51 16.51 26.11
N ALA A 174 -14.21 15.45 26.52
CA ALA A 174 -14.47 14.28 25.69
C ALA A 174 -15.27 14.63 24.42
N ASN A 175 -16.33 15.44 24.57
CA ASN A 175 -17.11 15.91 23.42
C ASN A 175 -16.27 16.78 22.48
N ALA A 176 -15.44 17.69 23.02
CA ALA A 176 -14.56 18.52 22.20
C ALA A 176 -13.58 17.69 21.36
N ALA A 177 -13.03 16.61 21.93
CA ALA A 177 -12.15 15.70 21.20
C ALA A 177 -12.89 14.92 20.08
N LEU A 178 -14.13 14.50 20.34
CA LEU A 178 -14.97 13.84 19.33
C LEU A 178 -15.42 14.80 18.22
N ASP A 179 -15.71 16.05 18.57
CA ASP A 179 -16.10 17.10 17.62
C ASP A 179 -14.95 17.48 16.69
N ASP A 180 -13.71 17.51 17.21
CA ASP A 180 -12.49 17.68 16.39
C ASP A 180 -12.28 16.46 15.48
N GLY A 181 -12.40 15.26 16.04
CA GLY A 181 -12.41 14.00 15.28
C GLY A 181 -11.08 13.62 14.64
N THR A 182 -10.02 14.42 14.79
CA THR A 182 -8.69 14.06 14.29
C THR A 182 -8.08 12.95 15.14
N PRO A 183 -7.31 12.02 14.53
CA PRO A 183 -6.58 10.99 15.28
C PRO A 183 -5.73 11.59 16.40
N GLU A 184 -5.14 12.76 16.17
CA GLU A 184 -4.28 13.46 17.11
C GLU A 184 -5.08 14.00 18.31
N ALA A 185 -6.25 14.62 18.10
CA ALA A 185 -7.10 15.11 19.18
C ALA A 185 -7.68 13.98 20.04
N LEU A 186 -8.16 12.91 19.40
CA LEU A 186 -8.69 11.73 20.09
C LEU A 186 -7.62 11.07 20.95
N ARG A 187 -6.40 10.91 20.40
CA ARG A 187 -5.26 10.33 21.12
C ARG A 187 -4.85 11.21 22.29
N HIS A 188 -4.72 12.51 22.06
CA HIS A 188 -4.30 13.48 23.07
C HIS A 188 -5.27 13.55 24.25
N PHE A 189 -6.58 13.57 23.99
CA PHE A 189 -7.59 13.56 25.06
C PHE A 189 -7.44 12.31 25.94
N LEU A 190 -7.28 11.15 25.30
CA LEU A 190 -7.10 9.91 26.02
C LEU A 190 -5.78 9.96 26.82
N GLU A 191 -4.65 10.31 26.24
CA GLU A 191 -3.36 10.23 26.95
C GLU A 191 -3.18 11.28 28.05
N VAL A 192 -3.63 12.51 27.80
CA VAL A 192 -3.30 13.68 28.62
C VAL A 192 -4.57 14.35 29.15
N GLY A 193 -5.51 14.70 28.26
CA GLY A 193 -6.67 15.53 28.59
C GLY A 193 -7.55 14.94 29.71
N ARG A 194 -7.68 13.62 29.80
CA ARG A 194 -8.46 12.97 30.88
C ARG A 194 -7.89 13.20 32.29
N TYR A 195 -6.60 13.51 32.41
CA TYR A 195 -5.92 13.70 33.70
C TYR A 195 -5.81 15.17 34.11
N GLU A 196 -5.77 16.08 33.14
CA GLU A 196 -5.69 17.52 33.41
C GLU A 196 -7.02 18.08 33.93
N VAL A 197 -8.14 17.44 33.59
CA VAL A 197 -9.49 17.89 33.94
C VAL A 197 -9.99 17.30 35.27
N GLY A 198 -9.29 16.28 35.78
CA GLY A 198 -9.61 15.59 37.04
C GLY A 198 -8.72 15.98 38.24
N GLY A 199 -7.78 16.92 38.06
CA GLY A 199 -6.88 17.44 39.10
C GLY A 199 -7.40 18.67 39.81
#